data_AF-A0A381KKG2-F1
#
_entry.id   AF-A0A381KKG2-F1
#
_cell.length_a   1.000
_cell.length_b   1.000
_cell.length_c   1.000
_cell.angle_alpha   90.00
_cell.angle_beta   90.00
_cell.angle_gamma   90.00
#
_symmetry.space_group_name_H-M   'P 1'
#
loop_
_entity.id
_entity.type
_entity.pdbx_description
1 polymer ?
#
loop_
_entity_poly.entity_id
_entity_poly.type
_entity_poly.pdbx_seq_one_letter_code
_entity_poly.pdbx_strand_id
1 'polypeptide(L)'
;MEKGLLHIRCEITLGKYQDQLLRLEDKLESGLYCELTDKTLHDGYIEYTLLYDMIANRITIDEVRAENGCLRLMKNLVWEYDALPHALIAGGTGGGKTYFLLTLIEALLHTNAVLYILDPKNADLADLGTVMGNVYHTKEEMIDCVNSFYEGMVQRSEEMKRYPDYKTGEKLRLSGTAPLLSYL
;
A
#
# COMPACT_ATOMS: atom_id res chain seq x y z
N MET A 1 20.33 -9.65 7.74
CA MET A 1 19.53 -8.78 6.86
C MET A 1 18.83 -9.66 5.86
N GLU A 2 17.52 -9.77 5.97
CA GLU A 2 16.68 -10.47 5.00
C GLU A 2 15.74 -9.42 4.41
N LYS A 3 15.65 -9.34 3.07
CA LYS A 3 14.80 -8.35 2.37
C LYS A 3 15.00 -6.89 2.81
N GLY A 4 16.23 -6.48 3.12
CA GLY A 4 16.52 -5.10 3.54
C GLY A 4 15.96 -4.70 4.91
N LEU A 5 15.48 -5.67 5.70
CA LEU A 5 15.05 -5.47 7.07
C LEU A 5 16.18 -5.77 8.05
N LEU A 6 16.28 -4.93 9.07
CA LEU A 6 17.13 -5.08 10.23
C LEU A 6 16.25 -5.43 11.43
N HIS A 7 16.56 -6.53 12.11
CA HIS A 7 15.88 -6.93 13.33
C HIS A 7 16.82 -6.73 14.51
N ILE A 8 16.43 -5.89 15.45
CA ILE A 8 17.18 -5.65 16.69
C ILE A 8 16.34 -6.14 17.86
N ARG A 9 16.94 -7.00 18.68
CA ARG A 9 16.31 -7.51 19.90
C ARG A 9 17.02 -6.93 21.11
N CYS A 10 16.25 -6.40 22.05
CA CYS A 10 16.76 -5.93 23.32
C CYS A 10 16.09 -6.68 24.45
N GLU A 11 16.89 -7.33 25.29
CA GLU A 11 16.39 -8.07 26.44
C GLU A 11 15.73 -7.11 27.44
N ILE A 12 14.58 -7.54 27.94
CA ILE A 12 13.85 -6.84 28.98
C ILE A 12 14.39 -7.31 30.31
N THR A 13 15.15 -6.42 30.94
CA THR A 13 15.71 -6.63 32.26
C THR A 13 15.13 -5.55 33.18
N LEU A 14 14.73 -5.88 34.41
CA LEU A 14 14.24 -4.90 35.39
C LEU A 14 15.36 -3.96 35.91
N GLY A 15 16.35 -3.66 35.06
CA GLY A 15 17.50 -2.82 35.35
C GLY A 15 17.26 -1.34 35.04
N LYS A 16 18.22 -0.52 35.47
CA LYS A 16 18.19 0.95 35.35
C LYS A 16 18.03 1.53 33.93
N TYR A 17 18.23 0.73 32.88
CA TYR A 17 18.16 1.16 31.48
C TYR A 17 16.94 0.65 30.72
N GLN A 18 16.04 -0.08 31.39
CA GLN A 18 14.85 -0.69 30.79
C GLN A 18 14.05 0.29 29.92
N ASP A 19 13.72 1.47 30.45
CA ASP A 19 12.93 2.46 29.72
C ASP A 19 13.64 2.97 28.45
N GLN A 20 14.97 3.01 28.46
CA GLN A 20 15.74 3.41 27.28
C GLN A 20 15.76 2.29 26.22
N LEU A 21 15.88 1.04 26.65
CA LEU A 21 15.85 -0.13 25.76
C LEU A 21 14.47 -0.36 25.15
N LEU A 22 13.41 0.00 25.87
CA LEU A 22 12.02 0.01 25.38
C LEU A 22 11.70 1.18 24.45
N ARG A 23 12.60 2.16 24.31
CA ARG A 23 12.41 3.37 23.50
C ARG A 23 13.64 3.71 22.66
N LEU A 24 14.13 2.71 21.91
CA LEU A 24 15.31 2.86 21.06
C LEU A 24 15.01 3.41 19.66
N GLU A 25 13.74 3.62 19.31
CA GLU A 25 13.29 3.95 17.94
C GLU A 25 14.08 5.13 17.37
N ASP A 26 13.99 6.29 18.01
CA ASP A 26 14.64 7.53 17.56
C ASP A 26 16.15 7.37 17.39
N LYS A 27 16.80 6.57 18.27
CA LYS A 27 18.25 6.34 18.24
C LYS A 27 18.65 5.38 17.13
N LEU A 28 17.84 4.36 16.88
CA LEU A 28 18.08 3.40 15.82
C LEU A 28 17.86 4.05 14.46
N GLU A 29 16.77 4.80 14.30
CA GLU A 29 16.45 5.50 13.06
C GLU A 29 17.53 6.53 12.70
N SER A 30 17.89 7.41 13.65
CA SER A 30 18.91 8.44 13.42
C SER A 30 20.34 7.90 13.34
N GLY A 31 20.67 6.87 14.12
CA GLY A 31 22.02 6.30 14.19
C GLY A 31 22.35 5.35 13.05
N LEU A 32 21.36 4.63 12.53
CA LEU A 32 21.53 3.64 11.45
C LEU A 32 20.94 4.11 10.11
N TYR A 33 20.34 5.30 10.04
CA TYR A 33 19.66 5.82 8.86
C TYR A 33 18.63 4.83 8.31
N CYS A 34 17.77 4.35 9.20
CA CYS A 34 16.70 3.39 8.90
C CYS A 34 15.35 3.94 9.37
N GLU A 35 14.27 3.28 8.99
CA GLU A 35 12.91 3.65 9.36
C GLU A 35 12.25 2.49 10.11
N LEU A 36 11.68 2.75 11.28
CA LEU A 36 11.01 1.73 12.06
C LEU A 36 9.72 1.29 11.37
N THR A 37 9.61 -0.01 11.07
CA THR A 37 8.40 -0.58 10.47
C THR A 37 7.53 -1.29 11.48
N ASP A 38 8.13 -1.93 12.49
CA ASP A 38 7.40 -2.63 13.54
C ASP A 38 8.15 -2.63 14.87
N LYS A 39 7.38 -2.68 15.96
CA LYS A 39 7.88 -2.79 17.33
C LYS A 39 7.00 -3.78 18.08
N THR A 40 7.53 -4.96 18.32
CA THR A 40 6.81 -6.05 18.99
C THR A 40 7.41 -6.36 20.36
N LEU A 41 6.56 -6.37 21.37
CA LEU A 41 6.93 -6.74 22.74
C LEU A 41 6.71 -8.25 22.93
N HIS A 42 7.78 -8.98 23.23
CA HIS A 42 7.74 -10.40 23.57
C HIS A 42 7.97 -10.61 25.07
N ASP A 43 7.73 -11.83 25.53
CA ASP A 43 8.14 -12.21 26.88
C ASP A 43 9.68 -12.24 26.95
N GLY A 44 10.24 -11.43 27.84
CA GLY A 44 11.69 -11.30 28.05
C GLY A 44 12.48 -10.42 27.06
N TYR A 45 11.89 -9.92 25.97
CA TYR A 45 12.58 -8.99 25.07
C TYR A 45 11.63 -8.15 24.22
N ILE A 46 12.16 -7.06 23.66
CA ILE A 46 11.50 -6.27 22.64
C ILE A 46 12.23 -6.43 21.30
N GLU A 47 11.46 -6.55 20.21
CA GLU A 47 11.98 -6.62 18.84
C GLU A 47 11.61 -5.35 18.07
N TYR A 48 12.61 -4.74 17.46
CA TYR A 48 12.50 -3.63 16.53
C TYR A 48 12.79 -4.14 15.12
N THR A 49 11.83 -3.98 14.21
CA THR A 49 12.02 -4.26 12.78
C THR A 49 12.15 -2.94 12.04
N LEU A 50 13.28 -2.74 11.37
CA LEU A 50 13.61 -1.48 10.70
C LEU A 50 13.92 -1.72 9.22
N LEU A 51 13.46 -0.81 8.36
CA LEU A 51 13.75 -0.78 6.94
C LEU A 51 15.08 -0.03 6.72
N TYR A 52 16.09 -0.76 6.27
CA TYR A 52 17.46 -0.25 6.15
C TYR A 52 17.77 0.23 4.73
N ASP A 53 18.61 1.27 4.66
CA ASP A 53 19.15 1.85 3.42
C ASP A 53 18.06 2.23 2.40
N MET A 54 17.21 3.18 2.80
CA MET A 54 16.12 3.69 1.96
C MET A 54 16.62 4.32 0.66
N ILE A 55 17.86 4.83 0.63
CA ILE A 55 18.41 5.52 -0.54
C ILE A 55 18.91 4.52 -1.58
N ALA A 56 19.72 3.53 -1.19
CA ALA A 56 20.23 2.54 -2.16
C ALA A 56 19.11 1.63 -2.69
N ASN A 57 18.03 1.47 -1.92
CA ASN A 57 16.87 0.68 -2.30
C ASN A 57 15.83 1.43 -3.15
N ARG A 58 16.03 2.73 -3.41
CA ARG A 58 15.15 3.46 -4.35
C ARG A 58 15.19 2.84 -5.73
N ILE A 59 14.02 2.87 -6.37
CA ILE A 59 13.82 2.56 -7.77
C ILE A 59 13.22 3.79 -8.44
N THR A 60 13.39 3.90 -9.75
CA THR A 60 12.77 4.96 -10.54
C THR A 60 11.31 4.64 -10.83
N ILE A 61 10.53 5.64 -11.24
CA ILE A 61 9.09 5.49 -11.53
C ILE A 61 8.86 4.40 -12.59
N ASP A 62 9.68 4.35 -13.62
CA ASP A 62 9.63 3.36 -14.71
C ASP A 62 9.97 1.92 -14.29
N GLU A 63 10.60 1.74 -13.13
CA GLU A 63 10.85 0.45 -12.51
C GLU A 63 9.68 -0.05 -11.65
N VAL A 64 8.72 0.83 -11.33
CA VAL A 64 7.50 0.46 -10.59
C VAL A 64 6.53 -0.20 -11.55
N ARG A 65 6.35 -1.52 -11.44
CA ARG A 65 5.46 -2.29 -12.30
C ARG A 65 4.45 -3.10 -11.48
N ALA A 66 3.20 -3.05 -11.92
CA ALA A 66 2.13 -3.92 -11.43
C ALA A 66 2.12 -5.23 -12.23
N GLU A 67 2.62 -6.31 -11.62
CA GLU A 67 2.72 -7.62 -12.26
C GLU A 67 2.35 -8.72 -11.26
N ASN A 68 1.60 -9.72 -11.72
CA ASN A 68 1.28 -10.93 -10.95
C ASN A 68 0.63 -10.69 -9.57
N GLY A 69 -0.11 -9.59 -9.38
CA GLY A 69 -0.74 -9.31 -8.09
C GLY A 69 0.17 -8.56 -7.11
N CYS A 70 1.30 -8.06 -7.60
CA CYS A 70 2.33 -7.39 -6.82
C CYS A 70 2.75 -6.08 -7.50
N LEU A 71 3.16 -5.10 -6.70
CA LEU A 71 3.72 -3.84 -7.17
C LEU A 71 5.01 -3.56 -6.39
N ARG A 72 6.14 -3.52 -7.09
CA ARG A 72 7.44 -3.25 -6.47
C ARG A 72 7.58 -1.76 -6.23
N LEU A 73 7.70 -1.37 -4.96
CA LEU A 73 7.80 0.03 -4.52
C LEU A 73 9.26 0.45 -4.31
N MET A 74 10.10 -0.49 -3.88
CA MET A 74 11.54 -0.35 -3.70
C MET A 74 12.21 -1.70 -3.98
N LYS A 75 13.55 -1.74 -4.08
CA LYS A 75 14.28 -3.02 -4.28
C LYS A 75 13.98 -4.05 -3.20
N ASN A 76 13.70 -3.58 -1.99
CA ASN A 76 13.42 -4.37 -0.79
C ASN A 76 11.95 -4.31 -0.34
N LEU A 77 11.08 -3.55 -1.02
CA LEU A 77 9.68 -3.38 -0.66
C LEU A 77 8.76 -3.71 -1.84
N VAL A 78 7.92 -4.70 -1.65
CA VAL A 78 6.91 -5.12 -2.63
C VAL A 78 5.56 -5.11 -1.94
N TRP A 79 4.59 -4.45 -2.56
CA TRP A 79 3.21 -4.52 -2.13
C TRP A 79 2.49 -5.65 -2.87
N GLU A 80 2.18 -6.73 -2.16
CA GLU A 80 1.43 -7.88 -2.70
C GLU A 80 -0.08 -7.61 -2.60
N TYR A 81 -0.60 -6.76 -3.50
CA TYR A 81 -2.00 -6.33 -3.47
C TYR A 81 -3.00 -7.47 -3.70
N ASP A 82 -2.59 -8.60 -4.28
CA ASP A 82 -3.46 -9.78 -4.29
C ASP A 82 -3.73 -10.30 -2.87
N ALA A 83 -2.75 -10.21 -1.96
CA ALA A 83 -2.85 -10.65 -0.56
C ALA A 83 -3.45 -9.56 0.34
N LEU A 84 -2.99 -8.32 0.18
CA LEU A 84 -3.44 -7.16 0.94
C LEU A 84 -3.88 -6.05 -0.04
N PRO A 85 -5.13 -6.09 -0.54
CA PRO A 85 -5.59 -5.27 -1.68
C PRO A 85 -5.82 -3.80 -1.35
N HIS A 86 -5.80 -3.43 -0.07
CA HIS A 86 -6.07 -2.08 0.39
C HIS A 86 -4.82 -1.50 1.04
N ALA A 87 -4.54 -0.24 0.70
CA ALA A 87 -3.44 0.52 1.27
C ALA A 87 -3.95 1.88 1.76
N LEU A 88 -3.36 2.36 2.85
CA LEU A 88 -3.58 3.72 3.37
C LEU A 88 -2.30 4.51 3.18
N ILE A 89 -2.37 5.65 2.48
CA ILE A 89 -1.24 6.54 2.24
C ILE A 89 -1.42 7.80 3.08
N ALA A 90 -0.59 7.94 4.12
CA ALA A 90 -0.64 9.07 5.05
C ALA A 90 0.66 9.89 5.00
N GLY A 91 0.58 11.16 5.39
CA GLY A 91 1.76 12.05 5.44
C GLY A 91 1.39 13.53 5.34
N GLY A 92 2.32 14.41 5.74
CA GLY A 92 2.16 15.86 5.66
C GLY A 92 2.16 16.41 4.23
N THR A 93 1.79 17.69 4.07
CA THR A 93 1.96 18.42 2.79
C THR A 93 3.44 18.44 2.41
N GLY A 94 3.75 18.23 1.12
CA GLY A 94 5.13 18.14 0.63
C GLY A 94 5.82 16.78 0.86
N GLY A 95 5.19 15.84 1.57
CA GLY A 95 5.74 14.49 1.82
C GLY A 95 5.68 13.53 0.63
N GLY A 96 5.40 14.01 -0.60
CA GLY A 96 5.41 13.18 -1.81
C GLY A 96 4.16 12.32 -2.07
N LYS A 97 3.10 12.41 -1.27
CA LYS A 97 1.86 11.61 -1.46
C LYS A 97 1.29 11.66 -2.87
N THR A 98 1.16 12.85 -3.45
CA THR A 98 0.62 13.01 -4.81
C THR A 98 1.52 12.34 -5.84
N TYR A 99 2.84 12.53 -5.75
CA TYR A 99 3.81 11.86 -6.63
C TYR A 99 3.75 10.34 -6.50
N PHE A 100 3.57 9.83 -5.28
CA PHE A 100 3.41 8.40 -5.04
C PHE A 100 2.13 7.86 -5.68
N LEU A 101 1.00 8.55 -5.53
CA LEU A 101 -0.27 8.18 -6.20
C LEU A 101 -0.14 8.22 -7.72
N LEU A 102 0.51 9.24 -8.29
CA LEU A 102 0.77 9.31 -9.73
C LEU A 102 1.65 8.15 -10.21
N THR A 103 2.64 7.73 -9.42
CA THR A 103 3.48 6.57 -9.71
C THR A 103 2.66 5.27 -9.73
N LEU A 104 1.72 5.11 -8.78
CA LEU A 104 0.81 3.97 -8.76
C LEU A 104 -0.13 3.97 -9.96
N ILE A 105 -0.69 5.14 -10.32
CA ILE A 105 -1.55 5.30 -11.51
C ILE A 105 -0.77 4.93 -12.77
N GLU A 106 0.45 5.45 -12.95
CA GLU A 106 1.31 5.15 -14.09
C GLU A 106 1.57 3.64 -14.22
N ALA A 107 1.97 2.99 -13.12
CA ALA A 107 2.22 1.55 -13.10
C ALA A 107 0.96 0.71 -13.44
N LEU A 108 -0.21 1.16 -12.98
CA LEU A 108 -1.48 0.47 -13.22
C LEU A 108 -2.04 0.71 -14.64
N LEU A 109 -1.72 1.84 -15.27
CA LEU A 109 -2.10 2.13 -16.66
C LEU A 109 -1.45 1.16 -17.67
N HIS A 110 -0.32 0.52 -17.31
CA HIS A 110 0.30 -0.54 -18.11
C HIS A 110 -0.39 -1.91 -17.95
N THR A 111 -1.51 -1.97 -17.22
CA THR A 111 -2.28 -3.20 -16.98
C THR A 111 -3.70 -3.06 -17.53
N ASN A 112 -4.50 -4.13 -17.38
CA ASN A 112 -5.93 -4.09 -17.70
C ASN A 112 -6.78 -3.55 -16.53
N ALA A 113 -6.18 -2.89 -15.54
CA ALA A 113 -6.91 -2.32 -14.41
C ALA A 113 -7.83 -1.18 -14.88
N VAL A 114 -9.04 -1.15 -14.33
CA VAL A 114 -9.94 0.00 -14.50
C VAL A 114 -9.74 0.90 -13.29
N LEU A 115 -9.22 2.11 -13.55
CA LEU A 115 -8.93 3.09 -12.51
C LEU A 115 -10.13 4.01 -12.28
N TYR A 116 -10.36 4.37 -11.03
CA TYR A 116 -11.29 5.40 -10.57
C TYR A 116 -10.51 6.34 -9.65
N ILE A 117 -10.50 7.63 -9.96
CA ILE A 117 -9.73 8.64 -9.24
C ILE A 117 -10.69 9.66 -8.66
N LEU A 118 -10.61 9.85 -7.34
CA LEU A 118 -11.46 10.75 -6.57
C LEU A 118 -10.55 11.80 -5.94
N ASP A 119 -10.61 13.05 -6.42
CA ASP A 119 -9.81 14.15 -5.90
C ASP A 119 -10.70 15.28 -5.35
N PRO A 120 -11.07 15.26 -4.06
CA PRO A 120 -11.96 16.27 -3.48
C PRO A 120 -11.36 17.67 -3.45
N LYS A 121 -10.05 17.82 -3.68
CA LYS A 121 -9.39 19.12 -3.72
C LYS A 121 -9.44 19.78 -5.09
N ASN A 122 -9.82 19.02 -6.12
CA ASN A 122 -9.72 19.44 -7.52
C ASN A 122 -8.31 19.99 -7.84
N ALA A 123 -7.28 19.19 -7.56
CA ALA A 123 -5.87 19.52 -7.71
C ALA A 123 -5.23 18.64 -8.81
N ASP A 124 -3.94 18.31 -8.66
CA ASP A 124 -3.15 17.61 -9.69
C ASP A 124 -3.77 16.29 -10.18
N LEU A 125 -4.53 15.58 -9.34
CA LEU A 125 -5.16 14.32 -9.73
C LEU A 125 -6.44 14.52 -10.56
N ALA A 126 -7.18 15.60 -10.32
CA ALA A 126 -8.36 15.94 -11.10
C ALA A 126 -8.02 16.30 -12.56
N ASP A 127 -6.84 16.86 -12.80
CA ASP A 127 -6.35 17.21 -14.15
C ASP A 127 -6.20 15.97 -15.06
N LEU A 128 -6.04 14.77 -14.49
CA LEU A 128 -6.06 13.51 -15.24
C LEU A 128 -7.40 13.27 -15.96
N GLY A 129 -8.47 13.94 -15.55
CA GLY A 129 -9.78 13.91 -16.22
C GLY A 129 -9.74 14.38 -17.68
N THR A 130 -8.70 15.11 -18.09
CA THR A 130 -8.49 15.51 -19.48
C THR A 130 -8.10 14.34 -20.40
N VAL A 131 -7.57 13.26 -19.82
CA VAL A 131 -7.04 12.10 -20.55
C VAL A 131 -7.66 10.77 -20.09
N MET A 132 -8.37 10.75 -18.95
CA MET A 132 -9.02 9.58 -18.36
C MET A 132 -10.48 9.90 -18.00
N GLY A 133 -11.40 8.98 -18.27
CA GLY A 133 -12.85 9.22 -18.07
C GLY A 133 -13.36 9.08 -16.64
N ASN A 134 -12.69 8.29 -15.80
CA ASN A 134 -13.16 7.95 -14.45
C ASN A 134 -12.47 8.82 -13.37
N VAL A 135 -12.49 10.13 -13.55
CA VAL A 135 -11.86 11.10 -12.63
C VAL A 135 -12.92 12.07 -12.13
N TYR A 136 -13.09 12.14 -10.82
CA TYR A 136 -14.16 12.89 -10.17
C TYR A 136 -13.62 13.78 -9.06
N HIS A 137 -14.18 14.98 -8.91
CA HIS A 137 -13.75 15.95 -7.92
C HIS A 137 -14.91 16.65 -7.19
N THR A 138 -16.12 16.60 -7.76
CA THR A 138 -17.31 17.14 -7.09
C THR A 138 -17.86 16.13 -6.08
N LYS A 139 -18.48 16.63 -5.01
CA LYS A 139 -19.02 15.78 -3.94
C LYS A 139 -20.04 14.78 -4.48
N GLU A 140 -20.95 15.24 -5.32
CA GLU A 140 -22.03 14.45 -5.88
C GLU A 140 -21.48 13.32 -6.75
N GLU A 141 -20.59 13.62 -7.70
CA GLU A 141 -19.97 12.62 -8.57
C GLU A 141 -19.14 11.60 -7.79
N MET A 142 -18.40 12.04 -6.76
CA MET A 142 -17.62 11.12 -5.92
C MET A 142 -18.52 10.15 -5.15
N ILE A 143 -19.66 10.62 -4.61
CA ILE A 143 -20.64 9.75 -3.95
C ILE A 143 -21.22 8.73 -4.94
N ASP A 144 -21.60 9.18 -6.13
CA ASP A 144 -22.16 8.31 -7.16
C ASP A 144 -21.14 7.27 -7.64
N CYS A 145 -19.87 7.65 -7.78
CA CYS A 145 -18.77 6.74 -8.11
C CYS A 145 -18.61 5.66 -7.03
N VAL A 146 -18.60 6.03 -5.75
CA VAL A 146 -18.47 5.08 -4.63
C VAL A 146 -19.66 4.13 -4.57
N ASN A 147 -20.89 4.63 -4.76
CA ASN A 147 -22.10 3.80 -4.80
C ASN A 147 -22.06 2.81 -5.96
N SER A 148 -21.70 3.27 -7.17
CA SER A 148 -21.57 2.42 -8.36
C SER A 148 -20.50 1.34 -8.18
N PHE A 149 -19.37 1.69 -7.53
CA PHE A 149 -18.32 0.74 -7.21
C PHE A 149 -18.81 -0.36 -6.24
N TYR A 150 -19.56 0.04 -5.21
CA TYR A 150 -20.18 -0.89 -4.25
C TYR A 150 -21.16 -1.84 -4.94
N GLU A 151 -22.06 -1.33 -5.78
CA GLU A 151 -23.02 -2.14 -6.53
C GLU A 151 -22.31 -3.16 -7.44
N GLY A 152 -21.30 -2.71 -8.20
CA GLY A 152 -20.50 -3.59 -9.04
C GLY A 152 -19.70 -4.64 -8.25
N MET A 153 -19.28 -4.33 -7.02
CA MET A 153 -18.67 -5.31 -6.11
C MET A 153 -19.68 -6.37 -5.65
N VAL A 154 -20.88 -5.96 -5.25
CA VAL A 154 -21.96 -6.87 -4.82
C VAL A 154 -22.34 -7.81 -5.96
N GLN A 155 -22.56 -7.27 -7.16
CA GLN A 155 -22.89 -8.07 -8.34
C GLN A 155 -21.82 -9.13 -8.64
N ARG A 156 -20.54 -8.75 -8.66
CA ARG A 156 -19.43 -9.71 -8.87
C ARG A 156 -19.38 -10.79 -7.79
N SER A 157 -19.63 -10.43 -6.54
CA SER A 157 -19.70 -11.39 -5.43
C SER A 157 -20.82 -12.41 -5.61
N GLU A 158 -21.99 -11.97 -6.06
CA GLU A 158 -23.12 -12.85 -6.37
C GLU A 158 -22.84 -13.76 -7.58
N GLU A 159 -22.22 -13.22 -8.64
CA GLU A 159 -21.81 -13.99 -9.81
C GLU A 159 -20.76 -15.05 -9.45
N MET A 160 -19.75 -14.70 -8.63
CA MET A 160 -18.73 -15.64 -8.15
C MET A 160 -19.33 -16.84 -7.42
N LYS A 161 -20.38 -16.62 -6.60
CA LYS A 161 -21.06 -17.70 -5.86
C LYS A 161 -21.83 -18.67 -6.77
N ARG A 162 -22.11 -18.30 -8.02
CA ARG A 162 -22.82 -19.16 -8.99
C ARG A 162 -21.88 -20.10 -9.74
N TYR A 163 -20.56 -19.94 -9.61
CA TYR A 163 -19.61 -20.81 -10.30
C TYR A 163 -19.59 -22.22 -9.68
N PRO A 164 -19.57 -23.29 -10.50
CA PRO A 164 -19.55 -24.67 -10.01
C PRO A 164 -18.38 -24.98 -9.07
N ASP A 165 -17.24 -24.34 -9.31
CA ASP A 165 -16.00 -24.54 -8.53
C ASP A 165 -15.82 -23.51 -7.40
N TYR A 166 -16.87 -22.74 -7.07
CA TYR A 166 -16.82 -21.78 -5.98
C TYR A 166 -16.54 -22.50 -4.66
N LYS A 167 -15.50 -22.05 -3.96
CA LYS A 167 -15.19 -22.45 -2.60
C LYS A 167 -15.07 -21.23 -1.72
N THR A 168 -15.78 -21.25 -0.61
CA THR A 168 -15.70 -20.21 0.41
C THR A 168 -14.25 -20.07 0.91
N GLY A 169 -13.69 -18.87 0.80
CA GLY A 169 -12.34 -18.56 1.27
C GLY A 169 -11.21 -18.76 0.25
N GLU A 170 -11.48 -19.34 -0.92
CA GLU A 170 -10.48 -19.39 -2.02
C GLU A 170 -10.59 -18.15 -2.92
N LYS A 171 -9.44 -17.63 -3.36
CA LYS A 171 -9.37 -16.53 -4.33
C LYS A 171 -9.66 -17.08 -5.73
N LEU A 172 -10.87 -16.85 -6.23
CA LEU A 172 -11.17 -17.14 -7.63
C LEU A 172 -10.57 -16.02 -8.51
N ARG A 173 -9.40 -16.25 -9.10
CA ARG A 173 -8.90 -15.40 -10.20
C ARG A 173 -9.71 -15.75 -11.45
N LEU A 174 -10.78 -15.01 -11.71
CA LEU A 174 -11.49 -15.14 -12.97
C LEU A 174 -10.56 -14.64 -14.09
N SER A 175 -10.22 -15.54 -15.00
CA SER A 175 -9.50 -15.20 -16.24
C SER A 175 -10.28 -14.09 -16.96
N GLY A 176 -9.73 -12.88 -17.00
CA GLY A 176 -10.30 -11.74 -17.73
C GLY A 176 -11.06 -10.70 -16.91
N THR A 177 -11.24 -10.86 -15.59
CA THR A 177 -11.77 -9.75 -14.76
C THR A 177 -10.64 -8.83 -14.34
N ALA A 178 -10.73 -7.55 -14.70
CA ALA A 178 -9.80 -6.52 -14.28
C ALA A 178 -9.70 -6.47 -12.74
N PRO A 179 -8.48 -6.46 -12.15
CA PRO A 179 -8.34 -6.16 -10.74
C PRO A 179 -8.91 -4.76 -10.49
N LEU A 180 -9.89 -4.66 -9.59
CA LEU A 180 -10.46 -3.39 -9.17
C LEU A 180 -9.74 -2.96 -7.90
N LEU A 181 -8.71 -2.15 -8.07
CA LEU A 181 -8.09 -1.38 -7.00
C LEU A 181 -8.96 -0.14 -6.75
N SER A 182 -9.70 -0.14 -5.64
CA SER A 182 -10.34 1.07 -5.11
C SER A 182 -9.36 1.81 -4.21
N TYR A 183 -9.08 3.07 -4.54
CA TYR A 183 -8.46 4.02 -3.63
C TYR A 183 -9.54 4.97 -3.09
N LEU A 184 -9.51 5.20 -1.76
CA LEU A 184 -10.17 6.29 -1.06
C LEU A 184 -9.08 7.15 -0.40
#